data_AF-A0A7K2QEV5-F1
#
_entry.id   AF-A0A7K2QEV5-F1
#
_cell.length_a   1.000
_cell.length_b   1.000
_cell.length_c   1.000
_cell.angle_alpha   90.00
_cell.angle_beta   90.00
_cell.angle_gamma   90.00
#
_symmetry.space_group_name_H-M   'P 1'
#
loop_
_entity.id
_entity.type
_entity.pdbx_description
1 polymer ?
#
loop_
_entity_poly.entity_id
_entity_poly.type
_entity_poly.pdbx_seq_one_letter_code
_entity_poly.pdbx_strand_id
1 'polypeptide(L)' 'VTAAQVALAWVLAQGPQVVPVPGADRAHWAAENAGAARLRLTAGDLAEIASLPAAVGAWD' A
#
# COMPACT_ATOMS: atom_id res chain seq x y z
N VAL A 1 7.60 -8.65 -1.95
CA VAL A 1 6.35 -7.88 -2.10
C VAL A 1 5.37 -8.39 -1.06
N THR A 2 4.97 -7.56 -0.11
CA THR A 2 3.98 -7.90 0.93
C THR A 2 2.64 -7.20 0.67
N ALA A 3 1.56 -7.66 1.28
CA ALA A 3 0.25 -7.01 1.16
C ALA A 3 0.29 -5.54 1.61
N ALA A 4 1.03 -5.25 2.69
CA ALA A 4 1.26 -3.88 3.15
C ALA A 4 1.98 -3.02 2.10
N GLN A 5 2.99 -3.57 1.42
CA GLN A 5 3.67 -2.86 0.33
C GLN A 5 2.74 -2.58 -0.86
N VAL A 6 1.86 -3.51 -1.23
CA VAL A 6 0.86 -3.32 -2.30
C VAL A 6 -0.13 -2.22 -1.90
N ALA A 7 -0.66 -2.26 -0.67
CA ALA A 7 -1.58 -1.25 -0.16
C ALA A 7 -0.94 0.15 -0.15
N LEU A 8 0.30 0.26 0.35
CA LEU A 8 1.03 1.53 0.36
C LEU A 8 1.37 2.04 -1.05
N ALA A 9 1.71 1.14 -1.98
CA ALA A 9 1.94 1.50 -3.39
C ALA A 9 0.66 2.01 -4.06
N TRP A 10 -0.50 1.44 -3.74
CA TRP A 10 -1.80 1.95 -4.19
C TRP A 10 -2.10 3.35 -3.62
N VAL A 11 -1.78 3.61 -2.34
CA VAL A 11 -1.94 4.95 -1.75
C VAL A 11 -1.03 5.96 -2.44
N LEU A 12 0.24 5.61 -2.66
CA LEU A 12 1.20 6.46 -3.40
C LEU A 12 0.74 6.76 -4.84
N ALA A 13 0.04 5.82 -5.48
CA ALA A 13 -0.48 5.98 -6.83
C ALA A 13 -1.63 7.01 -6.94
N GLN A 14 -2.24 7.44 -5.82
CA GLN A 14 -3.34 8.41 -5.83
C GLN A 14 -2.90 9.84 -6.20
N GLY A 15 -1.59 10.11 -6.17
CA GLY A 15 -1.04 11.37 -6.68
C GLY A 15 0.38 11.65 -6.18
N PRO A 16 1.15 12.48 -6.89
CA PRO A 16 2.54 12.78 -6.53
C PRO A 16 2.69 13.50 -5.18
N GLN A 17 1.64 14.16 -4.72
CA GLN A 17 1.59 14.84 -3.41
C GLN A 17 1.16 13.92 -2.25
N VAL A 18 0.81 12.66 -2.53
CA VAL A 18 0.31 11.73 -1.51
C VAL A 18 1.50 11.05 -0.82
N VAL A 19 1.60 11.23 0.50
CA VAL A 19 2.63 10.59 1.33
C VAL A 19 1.94 9.79 2.43
N PRO A 20 1.93 8.44 2.38
CA PRO A 20 1.36 7.63 3.46
C PRO A 20 2.24 7.72 4.72
N VAL A 21 1.60 7.75 5.89
CA VAL A 21 2.27 7.67 7.20
C VAL A 21 1.88 6.33 7.85
N PRO A 22 2.52 5.21 7.45
CA PRO A 22 2.19 3.91 8.03
C PRO A 22 2.69 3.82 9.47
N GLY A 23 1.84 3.28 10.35
CA GLY A 23 2.29 2.85 11.68
C GLY A 23 3.28 1.70 11.57
N ALA A 24 4.37 1.76 12.35
CA ALA A 24 5.33 0.68 12.50
C ALA A 24 5.88 0.70 13.93
N ASP A 25 5.63 -0.37 14.69
CA ASP A 25 6.10 -0.52 16.07
C ASP A 25 7.57 -0.95 16.17
N ARG A 26 8.11 -1.49 15.07
CA ARG A 26 9.47 -2.04 14.96
C ARG A 26 10.14 -1.58 13.67
N ALA A 27 11.45 -1.32 13.75
CA ALA A 27 12.22 -0.76 12.64
C ALA A 27 12.18 -1.61 11.36
N HIS A 28 12.11 -2.94 11.49
CA HIS A 28 12.04 -3.82 10.31
C HIS A 28 10.72 -3.66 9.54
N TRP A 29 9.61 -3.35 10.20
CA TRP A 29 8.35 -3.06 9.50
C TRP A 29 8.40 -1.73 8.76
N ALA A 30 9.04 -0.72 9.34
CA ALA A 30 9.28 0.54 8.63
C ALA A 30 10.14 0.32 7.37
N ALA A 31 11.19 -0.50 7.49
CA ALA A 31 12.05 -0.85 6.36
C ALA A 31 11.31 -1.68 5.30
N GLU A 32 10.48 -2.64 5.70
CA GLU A 32 9.63 -3.40 4.78
C GLU A 32 8.63 -2.48 4.08
N ASN A 33 7.90 -1.64 4.82
CA ASN A 33 6.93 -0.70 4.27
C ASN A 33 7.57 0.28 3.26
N ALA A 34 8.79 0.75 3.53
CA ALA A 34 9.52 1.64 2.61
C ALA A 34 9.77 1.00 1.23
N GLY A 35 9.77 -0.33 1.13
CA GLY A 35 9.85 -1.04 -0.15
C GLY A 35 8.70 -0.72 -1.11
N ALA A 36 7.54 -0.27 -0.60
CA ALA A 36 6.38 0.12 -1.41
C ALA A 36 6.69 1.23 -2.41
N ALA A 37 7.60 2.15 -2.09
CA ALA A 37 7.97 3.27 -2.97
C ALA A 37 8.64 2.82 -4.28
N ARG A 38 9.15 1.59 -4.34
CA ARG A 38 9.75 1.00 -5.54
C ARG A 38 8.77 0.14 -6.34
N LEU A 39 7.59 -0.12 -5.80
CA LEU A 39 6.57 -0.94 -6.44
C LEU A 39 5.69 -0.04 -7.31
N ARG A 40 5.67 -0.31 -8.62
CA ARG A 40 4.73 0.34 -9.55
C ARG A 40 3.61 -0.62 -9.88
N LEU A 41 2.39 -0.25 -9.49
CA LEU A 41 1.18 -0.97 -9.89
C LEU A 41 0.87 -0.63 -11.35
N THR A 42 0.58 -1.67 -12.12
CA THR A 42 0.11 -1.53 -13.50
C THR A 42 -1.34 -1.08 -13.53
N ALA A 43 -1.82 -0.67 -14.70
CA ALA A 43 -3.24 -0.38 -14.88
C ALA A 43 -4.14 -1.60 -14.58
N GLY A 44 -3.65 -2.82 -14.85
CA GLY A 44 -4.36 -4.06 -14.52
C GLY A 44 -4.49 -4.26 -13.01
N ASP A 45 -3.39 -4.08 -12.27
CA ASP A 45 -3.40 -4.21 -10.81
C ASP A 45 -4.35 -3.20 -10.16
N LEU A 46 -4.34 -1.95 -10.64
CA LEU A 46 -5.24 -0.90 -10.15
C LEU A 46 -6.72 -1.21 -10.44
N ALA A 47 -7.01 -1.78 -11.62
CA ALA A 47 -8.35 -2.21 -11.97
C ALA A 47 -8.81 -3.40 -11.10
N GLU A 48 -7.92 -4.35 -10.83
CA GLU A 48 -8.18 -5.47 -9.93
C GLU A 48 -8.50 -4.98 -8.52
N ILE A 49 -7.66 -4.08 -7.96
CA ILE A 49 -7.90 -3.47 -6.64
C ILE A 49 -9.23 -2.73 -6.60
N ALA A 50 -9.57 -1.98 -7.66
CA ALA A 50 -10.85 -1.26 -7.75
C ALA A 50 -12.07 -2.19 -7.81
N SER A 51 -11.89 -3.46 -8.21
CA SER A 51 -12.96 -4.46 -8.27
C SER A 51 -13.15 -5.23 -6.95
N LEU A 52 -12.26 -5.03 -5.97
CA LEU A 52 -12.35 -5.72 -4.69
C LEU A 52 -13.63 -5.31 -3.93
N PRO A 53 -14.21 -6.23 -3.14
CA PRO A 53 -15.30 -5.88 -2.25
C PRO A 53 -14.84 -4.87 -1.20
N ALA A 54 -15.81 -4.22 -0.55
CA ALA A 54 -15.52 -3.36 0.60
C ALA A 54 -14.67 -4.11 1.65
N ALA A 55 -13.70 -3.41 2.24
CA ALA A 55 -12.84 -4.00 3.26
C ALA A 55 -13.67 -4.53 4.43
N VAL A 56 -13.37 -5.77 4.84
CA VAL A 56 -14.04 -6.44 5.96
C VAL A 56 -13.13 -6.37 7.18
N GLY A 57 -13.42 -5.42 8.07
CA GLY A 57 -12.69 -5.19 9.32
C GLY A 57 -11.59 -4.13 9.25
N ALA A 58 -11.28 -3.57 10.42
CA ALA A 58 -10.03 -2.88 10.70
C ALA A 58 -9.26 -3.73 11.72
N TRP A 59 -7.93 -3.55 11.80
CA TRP A 59 -7.16 -4.17 12.86
C TRP A 59 -7.58 -3.50 14.18
N ASP A 60 -8.36 -4.23 14.99
CA ASP A 60 -8.59 -3.93 16.41
C ASP A 60 -7.42 -4.46 17.25
#